data_AF-A0A6L4Z3P7-F1
#
_entry.id   AF-A0A6L4Z3P7-F1
#
_cell.length_a   1.000
_cell.length_b   1.000
_cell.length_c   1.000
_cell.angle_alpha   90.00
_cell.angle_beta   90.00
_cell.angle_gamma   90.00
#
_symmetry.space_group_name_H-M   'P 1'
#
loop_
_entity.id
_entity.type
_entity.pdbx_description
1 polymer ?
#
loop_
_entity_poly.entity_id
_entity_poly.type
_entity_poly.pdbx_seq_one_letter_code
_entity_poly.pdbx_strand_id
1 'polypeptide(L)'
;MSSITKVAEEMQRILKEVAEEKGRTSGFIKREVKINGASFAQTLIFGWMSKPQATYEELAQAATTLGIELTAQALEQRFNQEAATFLKELLDETIKTIIRSDKAAIPILERFNGTYMEDSSTITLPDELKSIWQGCGEVVKKGHHQP
;
A
#
# COMPACT_ATOMS: atom_id res chain seq x y z
N MET A 1 -23.05 13.87 1.27
CA MET A 1 -22.45 12.85 0.37
C MET A 1 -21.03 13.28 0.05
N SER A 2 -20.04 12.97 0.91
CA SER A 2 -18.66 13.47 0.75
C SER A 2 -17.58 12.40 0.90
N SER A 3 -17.90 11.20 1.40
CA SER A 3 -16.86 10.21 1.74
C SER A 3 -16.18 9.57 0.52
N ILE A 4 -16.93 9.22 -0.55
CA ILE A 4 -16.34 8.60 -1.75
C ILE A 4 -15.39 9.56 -2.47
N THR A 5 -15.78 10.84 -2.60
CA THR A 5 -14.92 11.87 -3.20
C THR A 5 -13.65 12.06 -2.37
N LYS A 6 -13.76 12.13 -1.03
CA LYS A 6 -12.61 12.22 -0.13
C LYS A 6 -11.66 11.02 -0.25
N VAL A 7 -12.20 9.80 -0.38
CA VAL A 7 -11.37 8.60 -0.64
C VAL A 7 -10.60 8.77 -1.94
N ALA A 8 -11.28 9.18 -3.02
CA ALA A 8 -10.64 9.34 -4.32
C ALA A 8 -9.54 10.42 -4.29
N GLU A 9 -9.80 11.56 -3.64
CA GLU A 9 -8.83 12.65 -3.46
C GLU A 9 -7.60 12.19 -2.68
N GLU A 10 -7.80 11.51 -1.55
CA GLU A 10 -6.68 11.00 -0.74
C GLU A 10 -5.88 9.93 -1.48
N MET A 11 -6.53 9.02 -2.19
CA MET A 11 -5.83 8.01 -3.00
C MET A 11 -5.04 8.66 -4.13
N GLN A 12 -5.56 9.71 -4.76
CA GLN A 12 -4.81 10.47 -5.77
C GLN A 12 -3.61 11.18 -5.16
N ARG A 13 -3.75 11.79 -3.98
CA ARG A 13 -2.66 12.44 -3.25
C ARG A 13 -1.56 11.43 -2.88
N ILE A 14 -1.97 10.28 -2.33
CA ILE A 14 -1.06 9.18 -1.94
C ILE A 14 -0.28 8.66 -3.15
N LEU A 15 -0.97 8.32 -4.23
CA LEU A 15 -0.34 7.71 -5.41
C LEU A 15 0.42 8.72 -6.28
N LYS A 16 0.32 10.03 -6.01
CA LYS A 16 1.05 11.10 -6.70
C LYS A 16 2.07 11.75 -5.75
N GLU A 17 1.64 12.74 -5.00
CA GLU A 17 2.50 13.61 -4.20
C GLU A 17 3.28 12.83 -3.14
N VAL A 18 2.61 11.96 -2.38
CA VAL A 18 3.27 11.18 -1.32
C VAL A 18 4.21 10.14 -1.91
N ALA A 19 3.82 9.48 -2.99
CA ALA A 19 4.68 8.53 -3.67
C ALA A 19 5.94 9.18 -4.24
N GLU A 20 5.86 10.40 -4.79
CA GLU A 20 7.05 11.16 -5.22
C GLU A 20 7.95 11.53 -4.03
N GLU A 21 7.36 12.04 -2.95
CA GLU A 21 8.10 12.41 -1.74
C GLU A 21 8.81 11.20 -1.12
N LYS A 22 8.09 10.10 -0.91
CA LYS A 22 8.66 8.85 -0.36
C LYS A 22 9.67 8.23 -1.30
N GLY A 23 9.45 8.31 -2.61
CA GLY A 23 10.42 7.87 -3.61
C GLY A 23 11.78 8.56 -3.44
N ARG A 24 11.78 9.86 -3.14
CA ARG A 24 13.02 10.62 -2.88
C ARG A 24 13.60 10.36 -1.50
N THR A 25 12.77 10.43 -0.45
CA THR A 25 13.24 10.36 0.96
C THR A 25 13.73 8.97 1.36
N SER A 26 13.16 7.90 0.80
CA SER A 26 13.67 6.52 0.95
C SER A 26 15.00 6.26 0.23
N GLY A 27 15.45 7.18 -0.63
CA GLY A 27 16.65 7.02 -1.46
C GLY A 27 16.45 6.15 -2.70
N PHE A 28 15.23 5.69 -3.00
CA PHE A 28 14.92 4.93 -4.23
C PHE A 28 15.11 5.79 -5.49
N ILE A 29 14.61 7.02 -5.49
CA ILE A 29 14.76 8.00 -6.57
C ILE A 29 15.92 8.94 -6.24
N LYS A 30 17.08 8.68 -6.86
CA LYS A 30 18.29 9.51 -6.71
C LYS A 30 18.43 10.57 -7.81
N ARG A 31 17.88 10.31 -9.00
CA ARG A 31 17.80 11.22 -10.15
C ARG A 31 16.51 10.96 -10.91
N GLU A 32 15.77 12.03 -11.20
CA GLU A 32 14.56 11.95 -12.02
C GLU A 32 14.95 12.04 -13.48
N VAL A 33 14.85 10.90 -14.19
CA VAL A 33 15.12 10.85 -15.63
C VAL A 33 13.88 10.39 -16.38
N LYS A 34 13.44 9.15 -16.14
CA LYS A 34 12.27 8.55 -16.80
C LYS A 34 11.23 7.98 -15.85
N ILE A 35 11.59 7.80 -14.59
CA ILE A 35 10.71 7.21 -13.57
C ILE A 35 10.83 8.02 -12.29
N ASN A 36 9.71 8.24 -11.62
CA ASN A 36 9.64 8.83 -10.30
C ASN A 36 8.89 7.87 -9.35
N GLY A 37 8.74 8.26 -8.08
CA GLY A 37 8.10 7.41 -7.08
C GLY A 37 6.64 7.09 -7.42
N ALA A 38 5.86 8.10 -7.83
CA ALA A 38 4.47 7.93 -8.23
C ALA A 38 4.32 6.99 -9.43
N SER A 39 5.11 7.23 -10.47
CA SER A 39 5.05 6.52 -11.72
C SER A 39 5.40 5.03 -11.51
N PHE A 40 6.42 4.73 -10.70
CA PHE A 40 6.77 3.35 -10.31
C PHE A 40 5.68 2.68 -9.46
N ALA A 41 5.18 3.36 -8.42
CA ALA A 41 4.16 2.79 -7.54
C ALA A 41 2.86 2.49 -8.30
N GLN A 42 2.41 3.42 -9.15
CA GLN A 42 1.21 3.24 -9.96
C GLN A 42 1.36 2.10 -10.97
N THR A 43 2.53 1.95 -11.61
CA THR A 43 2.80 0.80 -12.51
C THR A 43 2.59 -0.52 -11.79
N LEU A 44 3.14 -0.69 -10.59
CA LEU A 44 3.03 -1.94 -9.84
C LEU A 44 1.60 -2.17 -9.32
N ILE A 45 1.02 -1.15 -8.68
CA ILE A 45 -0.30 -1.26 -8.05
C ILE A 45 -1.37 -1.51 -9.12
N PHE A 46 -1.42 -0.69 -10.17
CA PHE A 46 -2.44 -0.85 -11.22
C PHE A 46 -2.17 -2.06 -12.10
N GLY A 47 -0.90 -2.39 -12.36
CA GLY A 47 -0.52 -3.60 -13.09
C GLY A 47 -1.02 -4.86 -12.39
N TRP A 48 -0.71 -5.03 -11.10
CA TRP A 48 -1.17 -6.20 -10.34
C TRP A 48 -2.65 -6.16 -9.99
N MET A 49 -3.26 -4.98 -9.82
CA MET A 49 -4.71 -4.86 -9.66
C MET A 49 -5.45 -5.30 -10.92
N SER A 50 -4.91 -5.00 -12.11
CA SER A 50 -5.48 -5.46 -13.38
C SER A 50 -5.18 -6.93 -13.66
N LYS A 51 -3.98 -7.41 -13.32
CA LYS A 51 -3.55 -8.80 -13.52
C LYS A 51 -2.66 -9.25 -12.35
N PRO A 52 -3.21 -9.99 -11.37
CA PRO A 52 -2.48 -10.39 -10.15
C PRO A 52 -1.20 -11.21 -10.38
N GLN A 53 -1.07 -11.83 -11.56
CA GLN A 53 0.08 -12.64 -11.97
C GLN A 53 0.75 -12.02 -13.22
N ALA A 54 0.81 -10.68 -13.29
CA ALA A 54 1.46 -9.97 -14.39
C ALA A 54 2.95 -10.27 -14.44
N THR A 55 3.47 -10.57 -15.63
CA THR A 55 4.93 -10.67 -15.86
C THR A 55 5.57 -9.27 -15.87
N TYR A 56 6.90 -9.20 -15.85
CA TYR A 56 7.60 -7.92 -15.94
C TYR A 56 7.33 -7.19 -17.26
N GLU A 57 7.13 -7.92 -18.36
CA GLU A 57 6.71 -7.36 -19.65
C GLU A 57 5.32 -6.72 -19.55
N GLU A 58 4.40 -7.37 -18.86
CA GLU A 58 3.03 -6.87 -18.71
C GLU A 58 2.96 -5.66 -17.77
N LEU A 59 3.79 -5.64 -16.71
CA LEU A 59 3.96 -4.47 -15.86
C LEU A 59 4.61 -3.31 -16.62
N ALA A 60 5.64 -3.58 -17.43
CA ALA A 60 6.24 -2.58 -18.31
C ALA A 60 5.22 -2.01 -19.31
N GLN A 61 4.33 -2.86 -19.84
CA GLN A 61 3.23 -2.43 -20.69
C GLN A 61 2.20 -1.59 -19.92
N ALA A 62 1.91 -1.91 -18.65
CA ALA A 62 1.06 -1.09 -17.80
C ALA A 62 1.67 0.31 -17.58
N ALA A 63 3.00 0.40 -17.46
CA ALA A 63 3.71 1.69 -17.34
C ALA A 63 3.47 2.62 -18.54
N THR A 64 3.30 2.07 -19.76
CA THR A 64 3.05 2.91 -20.95
C THR A 64 1.71 3.63 -20.88
N THR A 65 0.73 3.07 -20.16
CA THR A 65 -0.57 3.75 -19.94
C THR A 65 -0.42 5.02 -19.10
N LEU A 66 0.67 5.11 -18.33
CA LEU A 66 1.06 6.28 -17.55
C LEU A 66 2.02 7.20 -18.32
N GLY A 67 2.27 6.93 -19.61
CA GLY A 67 3.20 7.70 -20.44
C GLY A 67 4.68 7.39 -20.18
N ILE A 68 4.98 6.26 -19.53
CA ILE A 68 6.36 5.87 -19.18
C ILE A 68 6.81 4.75 -20.12
N GLU A 69 7.95 4.96 -20.78
CA GLU A 69 8.63 3.90 -21.52
C GLU A 69 9.63 3.17 -20.62
N LEU A 70 9.27 1.96 -20.22
CA LEU A 70 10.10 1.09 -19.38
C LEU A 70 10.23 -0.28 -20.05
N THR A 71 11.41 -0.90 -19.97
CA THR A 71 11.59 -2.30 -20.38
C THR A 71 11.38 -3.23 -19.18
N ALA A 72 11.01 -4.48 -19.42
CA ALA A 72 10.92 -5.51 -18.37
C ALA A 72 12.22 -5.60 -17.55
N GLN A 73 13.37 -5.60 -18.21
CA GLN A 73 14.69 -5.61 -17.56
C GLN A 73 14.93 -4.37 -16.69
N ALA A 74 14.53 -3.18 -17.16
CA ALA A 74 14.67 -1.95 -16.39
C ALA A 74 13.72 -1.91 -15.18
N LEU A 75 12.57 -2.58 -15.24
CA LEU A 75 11.70 -2.79 -14.10
C LEU A 75 12.31 -3.79 -13.11
N GLU A 76 12.80 -4.92 -13.60
CA GLU A 76 13.42 -5.96 -12.79
C GLU A 76 14.60 -5.42 -11.96
N GLN A 77 15.47 -4.62 -12.58
CA GLN A 77 16.60 -3.98 -11.90
C GLN A 77 16.21 -3.03 -10.75
N ARG A 78 14.93 -2.62 -10.70
CA ARG A 78 14.39 -1.77 -9.62
C ARG A 78 13.80 -2.57 -8.48
N PHE A 79 13.68 -3.90 -8.57
CA PHE A 79 13.32 -4.73 -7.42
C PHE A 79 14.54 -4.92 -6.52
N ASN A 80 14.79 -3.91 -5.70
CA ASN A 80 15.89 -3.86 -4.73
C ASN A 80 15.39 -3.38 -3.36
N GLN A 81 16.31 -3.32 -2.41
CA GLN A 81 16.00 -2.97 -1.02
C GLN A 81 15.45 -1.54 -0.91
N GLU A 82 15.99 -0.58 -1.66
CA GLU A 82 15.49 0.80 -1.63
C GLU A 82 14.05 0.91 -2.14
N ALA A 83 13.70 0.17 -3.21
CA ALA A 83 12.34 0.11 -3.71
C ALA A 83 11.37 -0.55 -2.71
N ALA A 84 11.81 -1.61 -2.03
CA ALA A 84 11.02 -2.25 -0.98
C ALA A 84 10.77 -1.30 0.20
N THR A 85 11.80 -0.58 0.66
CA THR A 85 11.67 0.45 1.69
C THR A 85 10.71 1.56 1.26
N PHE A 86 10.85 2.05 0.03
CA PHE A 86 9.94 3.03 -0.56
C PHE A 86 8.47 2.59 -0.49
N LEU A 87 8.16 1.38 -0.99
CA LEU A 87 6.79 0.87 -1.02
C LEU A 87 6.23 0.63 0.39
N LYS A 88 7.08 0.19 1.33
CA LYS A 88 6.68 0.08 2.74
C LYS A 88 6.31 1.44 3.33
N GLU A 89 7.14 2.47 3.13
CA GLU A 89 6.84 3.81 3.64
C GLU A 89 5.57 4.41 3.03
N LEU A 90 5.34 4.16 1.74
CA LEU A 90 4.12 4.58 1.06
C LEU A 90 2.88 3.88 1.65
N LEU A 91 2.97 2.57 1.91
CA LEU A 91 1.91 1.81 2.59
C LEU A 91 1.66 2.34 4.01
N ASP A 92 2.71 2.62 4.77
CA ASP A 92 2.60 3.16 6.13
C ASP A 92 1.87 4.52 6.13
N GLU A 93 2.14 5.41 5.16
CA GLU A 93 1.38 6.67 5.02
C GLU A 93 -0.06 6.46 4.56
N THR A 94 -0.30 5.46 3.71
CA THR A 94 -1.65 5.12 3.26
C THR A 94 -2.51 4.67 4.44
N ILE A 95 -1.99 3.80 5.30
CA ILE A 95 -2.71 3.29 6.49
C ILE A 95 -2.99 4.41 7.51
N LYS A 96 -2.10 5.39 7.65
CA LYS A 96 -2.29 6.55 8.53
C LYS A 96 -3.34 7.53 8.01
N THR A 97 -3.75 7.43 6.75
CA THR A 97 -4.68 8.38 6.15
C THR A 97 -6.11 8.14 6.66
N ILE A 98 -6.55 8.97 7.59
CA ILE A 98 -7.89 8.88 8.20
C ILE A 98 -8.90 9.66 7.35
N ILE A 99 -9.79 8.96 6.67
CA ILE A 99 -10.85 9.57 5.89
C ILE A 99 -12.04 9.87 6.80
N ARG A 100 -12.17 11.14 7.22
CA ARG A 100 -13.26 11.57 8.10
C ARG A 100 -14.46 12.06 7.30
N SER A 101 -15.63 11.52 7.62
CA SER A 101 -16.91 12.15 7.29
C SER A 101 -17.29 13.16 8.35
N ASP A 102 -18.05 14.18 7.96
CA ASP A 102 -18.68 15.08 8.93
C ASP A 102 -19.56 14.24 9.86
N LYS A 103 -19.47 14.50 11.17
CA LYS A 103 -20.33 13.84 12.15
C LYS A 103 -21.77 14.21 11.83
N ALA A 104 -22.55 13.25 11.35
CA ALA A 104 -23.98 13.36 11.48
C ALA A 104 -24.29 13.20 12.97
N ALA A 105 -24.73 14.28 13.63
CA ALA A 105 -25.29 14.19 14.97
C ALA A 105 -26.62 13.44 14.85
N ILE A 106 -26.58 12.11 14.95
CA ILE A 106 -27.77 11.28 14.92
C ILE A 106 -28.01 10.81 16.37
N PRO A 107 -29.00 11.38 17.09
CA PRO A 107 -29.27 11.03 18.49
C PRO A 107 -29.52 9.53 18.75
N ILE A 108 -29.86 8.76 17.71
CA ILE A 108 -30.01 7.30 17.82
C ILE A 108 -28.69 6.59 18.11
N LEU A 109 -27.56 7.12 17.61
CA LEU A 109 -26.24 6.51 17.76
C LEU A 109 -25.70 6.65 19.18
N GLU A 110 -26.15 7.66 19.93
CA GLU A 110 -25.78 7.87 21.35
C GLU A 110 -26.34 6.78 22.29
N ARG A 111 -27.30 5.97 21.81
CA ARG A 111 -27.87 4.86 22.58
C ARG A 111 -27.03 3.59 22.53
N PHE A 112 -26.00 3.54 21.68
CA PHE A 112 -25.13 2.38 21.53
C PHE A 112 -23.80 2.62 22.25
N ASN A 113 -23.32 1.64 23.02
CA ASN A 113 -22.05 1.73 23.77
C ASN A 113 -20.79 1.67 22.88
N GLY A 114 -20.94 1.44 21.57
CA GLY A 114 -19.83 1.37 20.64
C GLY A 114 -20.23 0.79 19.28
N THR A 115 -19.29 0.84 18.34
CA THR A 115 -19.39 0.16 17.05
C THR A 115 -18.55 -1.11 17.11
N TYR A 116 -19.18 -2.25 16.87
CA TYR A 116 -18.49 -3.55 16.81
C TYR A 116 -18.28 -3.91 15.35
N MET A 117 -17.04 -4.21 14.96
CA MET A 117 -16.75 -4.81 13.65
C MET A 117 -16.99 -6.32 13.75
N GLU A 118 -17.99 -6.81 13.03
CA GLU A 118 -18.41 -8.21 13.08
C GLU A 118 -17.66 -9.09 12.08
N ASP A 119 -17.28 -8.55 10.92
CA ASP A 119 -16.55 -9.27 9.88
C ASP A 119 -15.29 -8.48 9.48
N SER A 120 -14.16 -9.16 9.54
CA SER A 120 -12.88 -8.64 9.09
C SER A 120 -12.11 -9.76 8.39
N SER A 121 -11.65 -9.50 7.17
CA SER A 121 -10.76 -10.42 6.46
C SER A 121 -9.32 -10.18 6.87
N THR A 122 -8.57 -11.25 7.09
CA THR A 122 -7.11 -11.21 7.28
C THR A 122 -6.42 -11.68 6.00
N ILE A 123 -5.44 -10.93 5.53
CA ILE A 123 -4.56 -11.35 4.44
C ILE A 123 -3.27 -11.85 5.08
N THR A 124 -2.97 -13.14 4.89
CA THR A 124 -1.70 -13.71 5.35
C THR A 124 -0.57 -13.23 4.46
N LEU A 125 0.47 -12.68 5.07
CA LEU A 125 1.70 -12.31 4.38
C LEU A 125 2.66 -13.51 4.31
N PRO A 126 3.55 -13.57 3.30
CA PRO A 126 4.63 -14.57 3.25
C PRO A 126 5.50 -14.55 4.51
N ASP A 127 6.02 -15.73 4.92
CA ASP A 127 6.80 -15.91 6.15
C ASP A 127 8.06 -15.03 6.18
N GLU A 128 8.61 -14.69 5.02
CA GLU A 128 9.77 -13.83 4.84
C GLU A 128 9.54 -12.42 5.40
N LEU A 129 8.27 -11.98 5.50
CA LEU A 129 7.90 -10.65 5.97
C LEU A 129 7.68 -10.57 7.49
N LYS A 130 7.83 -11.68 8.22
CA LYS A 130 7.58 -11.76 9.67
C LYS A 130 8.45 -10.81 10.51
N SER A 131 9.67 -10.50 10.06
CA SER A 131 10.55 -9.56 10.75
C SER A 131 10.12 -8.10 10.57
N ILE A 132 9.28 -7.82 9.56
CA ILE A 132 8.81 -6.47 9.21
C ILE A 132 7.43 -6.20 9.80
N TRP A 133 6.50 -7.15 9.66
CA TRP A 133 5.14 -7.05 10.19
C TRP A 133 4.84 -8.21 11.13
N GLN A 134 4.48 -7.88 12.36
CA GLN A 134 3.95 -8.84 13.32
C GLN A 134 2.55 -9.25 12.87
N GLY A 135 2.33 -10.55 12.66
CA GLY A 135 1.00 -11.08 12.32
C GLY A 135 0.00 -10.97 13.47
N CYS A 136 -1.29 -11.13 13.16
CA CYS A 136 -2.39 -11.06 14.12
C CYS A 136 -2.62 -12.36 14.92
N GLY A 137 -1.80 -13.40 14.70
CA GLY A 137 -1.92 -14.68 15.40
C GLY A 137 -1.36 -14.62 16.83
N GLU A 138 -2.07 -15.19 17.79
CA GLU A 138 -1.55 -15.36 19.15
C GLU A 138 -0.31 -16.27 19.14
N VAL A 139 0.74 -15.87 19.86
CA VAL A 139 1.84 -16.77 20.17
C VAL A 139 1.33 -17.79 21.17
N VAL A 140 0.90 -18.97 20.71
CA VAL A 140 0.59 -20.09 21.58
C VAL A 140 1.86 -20.43 22.35
N LYS A 141 1.95 -20.01 23.61
CA LYS A 141 3.01 -20.45 24.51
C LYS A 141 2.87 -21.96 24.65
N LYS A 142 3.80 -22.72 24.09
CA LYS A 142 3.89 -24.17 24.34
C LYS A 142 3.97 -24.35 25.85
N GLY A 143 2.92 -24.93 26.44
CA GLY A 143 2.91 -25.28 27.84
C GLY A 143 4.15 -26.10 28.16
N HIS A 144 4.92 -25.67 29.16
CA HIS A 144 5.93 -26.50 29.77
C HIS A 144 5.23 -27.73 30.34
N HIS A 145 5.27 -28.82 29.59
CA HIS A 145 5.10 -30.14 30.15
C HIS A 145 6.42 -30.47 30.83
N GLN A 146 6.51 -30.17 32.13
CA GLN A 146 7.51 -30.79 33.00
C GLN A 146 6.91 -32.08 33.57
N PRO A 147 7.73 -33.13 33.68
CA PRO A 147 7.31 -34.51 33.96
C PRO A 147 6.78 -34.73 35.37
#